data_AF-A0A969K9Z9-F1
#
_entry.id   AF-A0A969K9Z9-F1
#
_cell.length_a   1.000
_cell.length_b   1.000
_cell.length_c   1.000
_cell.angle_alpha   90.00
_cell.angle_beta   90.00
_cell.angle_gamma   90.00
#
_symmetry.space_group_name_H-M   'P 1'
#
loop_
_entity.id
_entity.type
_entity.pdbx_description
1 polymer ?
#
loop_
_entity_poly.entity_id
_entity_poly.type
_entity_poly.pdbx_seq_one_letter_code
_entity_poly.pdbx_strand_id
1 'polypeptide(L)'
;MPRTTEIETLQAENEALRQRVAELEPTQAVLHQTAAILRAVIDAIPGYIFVKDRDFRYILVNREMADGFSTTPEHFPGKDDFEVGFPEELILGAPEKGIRGFRVDDQAVIERGERLHNPYDPATVADGVHIFDTQKIPCMILTDIFSGCSASLVM
;
A
#
# COMPACT_ATOMS: atom_id res chain seq x y z
N MET A 1 -20.98 -24.27 48.70
CA MET A 1 -19.63 -23.87 48.25
C MET A 1 -19.62 -23.59 46.73
N PRO A 2 -20.24 -22.51 46.21
CA PRO A 2 -20.21 -22.18 44.78
C PRO A 2 -19.13 -21.17 44.35
N ARG A 3 -18.61 -20.33 45.27
CA ARG A 3 -17.60 -19.30 44.95
C ARG A 3 -16.20 -19.86 44.67
N THR A 4 -15.85 -21.01 45.23
CA THR A 4 -14.52 -21.62 45.05
C THR A 4 -14.36 -22.18 43.63
N THR A 5 -15.40 -22.82 43.10
CA THR A 5 -15.44 -23.35 41.72
C THR A 5 -15.37 -22.25 40.66
N GLU A 6 -15.95 -21.08 40.93
CA GLU A 6 -15.92 -19.93 40.03
C GLU A 6 -14.51 -19.33 39.93
N ILE A 7 -13.78 -19.26 41.05
CA ILE A 7 -12.37 -18.81 41.08
C ILE A 7 -11.47 -19.80 40.35
N GLU A 8 -11.63 -21.10 40.58
CA GLU A 8 -10.86 -22.15 39.90
C GLU A 8 -11.07 -22.13 38.38
N THR A 9 -12.32 -21.90 37.95
CA THR A 9 -12.66 -21.77 36.52
C THR A 9 -11.98 -20.54 35.89
N LEU A 10 -12.07 -19.38 36.55
CA LEU A 10 -11.42 -18.15 36.06
C LEU A 10 -9.89 -18.26 36.03
N GLN A 11 -9.29 -19.02 36.95
CA GLN A 11 -7.85 -19.29 36.96
C GLN A 11 -7.45 -20.16 35.78
N ALA A 12 -8.21 -21.21 35.49
CA ALA A 12 -7.97 -22.07 34.33
C ALA A 12 -8.13 -21.30 33.01
N GLU A 13 -9.12 -20.42 32.90
CA GLU A 13 -9.30 -19.55 31.72
C GLU A 13 -8.13 -18.57 31.56
N ASN A 14 -7.62 -17.98 32.66
CA ASN A 14 -6.45 -17.10 32.62
C ASN A 14 -5.19 -17.84 32.17
N GLU A 15 -4.97 -19.06 32.66
CA GLU A 15 -3.85 -19.91 32.25
C GLU A 15 -3.92 -20.19 30.73
N ALA A 16 -5.09 -20.58 30.24
CA ALA A 16 -5.31 -20.85 28.82
C ALA A 16 -5.12 -19.59 27.95
N LEU A 17 -5.57 -18.41 28.41
CA LEU A 17 -5.34 -17.14 27.70
C LEU A 17 -3.85 -16.79 27.65
N ARG A 18 -3.11 -16.98 28.74
CA ARG A 18 -1.66 -16.74 28.78
C ARG A 18 -0.90 -17.65 27.83
N GLN A 19 -1.28 -18.92 27.76
CA GLN A 19 -0.72 -19.88 26.81
C GLN A 19 -0.97 -19.43 25.37
N ARG A 20 -2.21 -19.06 25.03
CA ARG A 20 -2.55 -18.54 23.69
C ARG A 20 -1.77 -17.28 23.32
N VAL A 21 -1.55 -16.36 24.26
CA VAL A 21 -0.73 -15.17 24.02
C VAL A 21 0.72 -15.57 23.73
N ALA A 22 1.31 -16.42 24.56
CA ALA A 22 2.68 -16.90 24.39
C ALA A 22 2.88 -17.67 23.06
N GLU A 23 1.85 -18.37 22.58
CA GLU A 23 1.87 -19.05 21.28
C GLU A 23 1.86 -18.09 20.09
N LEU A 24 1.23 -16.91 20.23
CA LEU A 24 1.11 -15.91 19.17
C LEU A 24 2.31 -14.95 19.12
N GLU A 25 2.99 -14.72 20.25
CA GLU A 25 4.11 -13.78 20.36
C GLU A 25 5.23 -14.01 19.32
N PRO A 26 5.72 -15.24 19.06
CA PRO A 26 6.76 -15.46 18.07
C PRO A 26 6.31 -15.07 16.66
N THR A 27 5.06 -15.42 16.31
CA THR A 27 4.48 -15.09 15.00
C THR A 27 4.34 -13.59 14.83
N GLN A 28 3.85 -12.89 15.86
CA GLN A 28 3.76 -11.42 15.86
C GLN A 28 5.15 -10.77 15.72
N ALA A 29 6.15 -11.26 16.45
CA ALA A 29 7.51 -10.74 16.36
C ALA A 29 8.10 -10.86 14.94
N VAL A 30 7.91 -12.01 14.29
CA VAL A 30 8.34 -12.22 12.90
C VAL A 30 7.61 -11.25 11.96
N LEU A 31 6.28 -11.12 12.08
CA LEU A 31 5.50 -10.19 11.26
C LEU A 31 5.97 -8.74 11.43
N HIS A 32 6.20 -8.30 12.67
CA HIS A 32 6.71 -6.97 12.96
C HIS A 32 8.10 -6.75 12.35
N GLN A 33 9.00 -7.73 12.48
CA GLN A 33 10.33 -7.64 11.90
C GLN A 33 10.29 -7.58 10.37
N THR A 34 9.48 -8.44 9.72
CA THR A 34 9.32 -8.43 8.26
C THR A 34 8.72 -7.10 7.79
N ALA A 35 7.69 -6.59 8.46
CA ALA A 35 7.10 -5.29 8.12
C ALA A 35 8.10 -4.14 8.26
N ALA A 36 8.92 -4.14 9.32
CA ALA A 36 9.96 -3.14 9.52
C ALA A 36 11.04 -3.18 8.43
N ILE A 37 11.47 -4.38 8.01
CA ILE A 37 12.43 -4.55 6.92
C ILE A 37 11.83 -4.06 5.60
N LEU A 38 10.60 -4.46 5.26
CA LEU A 38 9.93 -3.99 4.04
C LEU A 38 9.81 -2.47 4.02
N ARG A 39 9.43 -1.85 5.14
CA ARG A 39 9.35 -0.40 5.27
C ARG A 39 10.70 0.26 5.03
N ALA A 40 11.76 -0.26 5.66
CA ALA A 40 13.12 0.26 5.49
C ALA A 40 13.60 0.15 4.04
N VAL A 41 13.27 -0.95 3.34
CA VAL A 41 13.65 -1.16 1.94
C VAL A 41 12.97 -0.15 1.03
N ILE A 42 11.65 0.00 1.09
CA ILE A 42 10.93 0.93 0.20
C ILE A 42 11.29 2.41 0.48
N ASP A 43 11.55 2.76 1.74
CA ASP A 43 11.94 4.11 2.14
C ASP A 43 13.39 4.46 1.74
N ALA A 44 14.22 3.45 1.43
CA ALA A 44 15.59 3.66 0.97
C ALA A 44 15.72 3.82 -0.55
N ILE A 45 14.66 3.53 -1.32
CA ILE A 45 14.64 3.67 -2.77
C ILE A 45 14.31 5.14 -3.11
N PRO A 46 15.18 5.87 -3.83
CA PRO A 46 14.86 7.19 -4.34
C PRO A 46 13.70 7.15 -5.33
N GLY A 47 12.87 8.19 -5.34
CA GLY A 47 11.70 8.27 -6.22
C GLY A 47 10.42 7.75 -5.55
N TYR A 48 9.32 7.77 -6.30
CA TYR A 48 7.98 7.51 -5.76
C TYR A 48 7.61 6.06 -5.89
N ILE A 49 7.56 5.35 -4.76
CA ILE A 49 7.17 3.94 -4.72
C ILE A 49 5.75 3.85 -4.17
N PHE A 50 4.87 3.14 -4.89
CA PHE A 50 3.53 2.84 -4.39
C PHE A 50 3.02 1.49 -4.86
N VAL A 51 1.87 1.09 -4.31
CA VAL A 51 1.14 -0.12 -4.69
C VAL A 51 -0.34 0.23 -4.68
N LYS A 52 -1.07 -0.24 -5.68
CA LYS A 52 -2.53 -0.11 -5.74
C LYS A 52 -3.21 -1.48 -5.80
N ASP A 53 -4.44 -1.54 -5.34
CA ASP A 53 -5.33 -2.69 -5.57
C ASP A 53 -6.08 -2.55 -6.90
N ARG A 54 -6.96 -3.52 -7.18
CA ARG A 54 -7.77 -3.56 -8.42
C ARG A 54 -8.79 -2.43 -8.54
N ASP A 55 -9.15 -1.82 -7.42
CA ASP A 55 -10.06 -0.69 -7.37
C ASP A 55 -9.29 0.64 -7.43
N PHE A 56 -8.00 0.60 -7.80
CA PHE A 56 -7.07 1.72 -7.92
C PHE A 56 -6.79 2.43 -6.58
N ARG A 57 -7.05 1.75 -5.46
CA ARG A 57 -6.80 2.30 -4.13
C ARG A 57 -5.38 1.99 -3.69
N TYR A 58 -4.71 2.95 -3.08
CA TYR A 58 -3.37 2.73 -2.54
C TYR A 58 -3.39 1.66 -1.45
N ILE A 59 -2.42 0.76 -1.48
CA ILE A 59 -2.13 -0.20 -0.41
C ILE A 59 -0.93 0.30 0.41
N LEU A 60 0.09 0.84 -0.26
CA LEU A 60 1.27 1.40 0.38
C LEU A 60 1.91 2.47 -0.49
N VAL A 61 2.65 3.38 0.15
CA VAL A 61 3.57 4.32 -0.48
C VAL A 61 4.87 4.40 0.32
N ASN A 62 6.01 4.71 -0.31
CA ASN A 62 7.23 5.06 0.43
C ASN A 62 7.15 6.49 0.99
N ARG A 63 8.14 6.85 1.80
CA ARG A 63 8.24 8.17 2.43
C ARG A 63 8.41 9.28 1.40
N GLU A 64 9.21 9.07 0.37
CA GLU A 64 9.51 10.11 -0.61
C GLU A 64 8.27 10.54 -1.40
N MET A 65 7.40 9.59 -1.77
CA MET A 65 6.09 9.93 -2.31
C MET A 65 5.27 10.75 -1.30
N ALA A 66 5.15 10.31 -0.05
CA ALA A 66 4.35 11.02 0.95
C ALA A 66 4.86 12.46 1.20
N ASP A 67 6.18 12.64 1.27
CA ASP A 67 6.81 13.95 1.41
C ASP A 67 6.50 14.86 0.21
N GLY A 68 6.47 14.29 -1.01
CA GLY A 68 6.03 14.96 -2.23
C GLY A 68 4.61 15.52 -2.16
N PHE A 69 3.73 14.90 -1.35
CA PHE A 69 2.36 15.38 -1.09
C PHE A 69 2.23 16.13 0.24
N SER A 70 3.35 16.45 0.91
CA SER A 70 3.37 17.09 2.24
C SER A 70 2.49 16.38 3.27
N THR A 71 2.50 15.05 3.25
CA THR A 71 1.66 14.19 4.11
C THR A 71 2.46 13.01 4.66
N THR A 72 1.79 12.04 5.29
CA THR A 72 2.43 10.82 5.80
C THR A 72 2.05 9.59 4.97
N PRO A 73 2.88 8.53 4.96
CA PRO A 73 2.58 7.30 4.25
C PRO A 73 1.22 6.68 4.65
N GLU A 74 0.81 6.85 5.90
CA GLU A 74 -0.46 6.34 6.45
C GLU A 74 -1.68 7.09 5.92
N HIS A 75 -1.49 8.23 5.24
CA HIS A 75 -2.57 8.98 4.64
C HIS A 75 -3.17 8.31 3.40
N PHE A 76 -2.39 7.48 2.69
CA PHE A 76 -2.76 6.95 1.38
C PHE A 76 -3.61 5.68 1.41
N PRO A 77 -3.36 4.67 2.27
CA PRO A 77 -4.04 3.39 2.19
C PRO A 77 -5.57 3.51 2.12
N GLY A 78 -6.17 2.83 1.14
CA GLY A 78 -7.61 2.81 0.87
C GLY A 78 -8.14 3.97 0.02
N LYS A 79 -7.32 4.98 -0.30
CA LYS A 79 -7.74 6.13 -1.12
C LYS A 79 -7.43 5.92 -2.60
N ASP A 80 -8.28 6.50 -3.44
CA ASP A 80 -8.03 6.68 -4.87
C ASP A 80 -7.21 7.96 -5.17
N ASP A 81 -6.62 8.09 -6.35
CA ASP A 81 -5.91 9.29 -6.82
C ASP A 81 -6.76 10.58 -6.66
N PHE A 82 -8.07 10.49 -6.90
CA PHE A 82 -8.99 11.63 -6.71
C PHE A 82 -9.03 12.09 -5.24
N GLU A 83 -9.05 11.14 -4.31
CA GLU A 83 -9.14 11.41 -2.87
C GLU A 83 -7.82 11.92 -2.28
N VAL A 84 -6.70 11.60 -2.94
CA VAL A 84 -5.36 12.12 -2.60
C VAL A 84 -5.14 13.53 -3.18
N GLY A 85 -5.99 13.97 -4.12
CA GLY A 85 -6.02 15.35 -4.62
C GLY A 85 -5.32 15.56 -5.96
N PHE A 86 -5.10 14.49 -6.73
CA PHE A 86 -4.60 14.66 -8.10
C PHE A 86 -5.64 15.35 -9.00
N PRO A 87 -5.22 16.24 -9.91
CA PRO A 87 -6.10 16.80 -10.93
C PRO A 87 -6.71 15.71 -11.82
N GLU A 88 -7.99 15.84 -12.16
CA GLU A 88 -8.73 14.88 -12.99
C GLU A 88 -8.04 14.60 -14.33
N GLU A 89 -7.45 15.63 -14.96
CA GLU A 89 -6.72 15.48 -16.22
C GLU A 89 -5.48 14.59 -16.14
N LEU A 90 -4.83 14.53 -14.96
CA LEU A 90 -3.69 13.64 -14.73
C LEU A 90 -4.15 12.22 -14.42
N ILE A 91 -5.33 12.06 -13.82
CA ILE A 91 -5.89 10.74 -13.49
C ILE A 91 -6.48 10.08 -14.73
N LEU A 92 -7.44 10.75 -15.38
CA LEU A 92 -8.21 10.22 -16.51
C LEU A 92 -7.56 10.45 -17.86
N GLY A 93 -6.60 11.38 -17.94
CA GLY A 93 -5.96 11.80 -19.17
C GLY A 93 -6.61 13.05 -19.79
N ALA A 94 -5.82 13.76 -20.59
CA ALA A 94 -6.21 14.91 -21.39
C ALA A 94 -5.46 14.86 -22.73
N PRO A 95 -5.96 14.11 -23.73
CA PRO A 95 -5.27 13.88 -25.00
C PRO A 95 -4.91 15.17 -25.74
N GLU A 96 -5.74 16.21 -25.64
CA GLU A 96 -5.49 17.53 -26.21
C GLU A 96 -4.28 18.25 -25.59
N LYS A 97 -3.90 17.86 -24.37
CA LYS A 97 -2.67 18.31 -23.68
C LYS A 97 -1.53 17.31 -23.79
N GLY A 98 -1.72 16.20 -24.50
CA GLY A 98 -0.77 15.09 -24.57
C GLY A 98 -0.65 14.28 -23.28
N ILE A 99 -1.62 14.40 -22.37
CA ILE A 99 -1.60 13.70 -21.07
C ILE A 99 -2.34 12.38 -21.23
N ARG A 100 -1.65 11.28 -20.96
CA ARG A 100 -2.18 9.93 -21.12
C ARG A 100 -3.13 9.51 -19.99
N GLY A 101 -2.85 9.94 -18.76
CA GLY A 101 -3.64 9.64 -17.57
C GLY A 101 -3.13 8.41 -16.80
N PHE A 102 -2.97 8.53 -15.49
CA PHE A 102 -2.50 7.43 -14.63
C PHE A 102 -3.41 6.21 -14.71
N ARG A 103 -4.72 6.42 -14.82
CA ARG A 103 -5.73 5.37 -14.84
C ARG A 103 -5.60 4.46 -16.05
N VAL A 104 -5.24 5.01 -17.20
CA VAL A 104 -5.01 4.24 -18.44
C VAL A 104 -3.86 3.26 -18.23
N ASP A 105 -2.78 3.72 -17.58
CA ASP A 105 -1.61 2.91 -17.30
C ASP A 105 -1.83 1.90 -16.19
N ASP A 106 -2.54 2.29 -15.13
CA ASP A 106 -2.93 1.37 -14.07
C ASP A 106 -3.83 0.28 -14.65
N GLN A 107 -4.87 0.61 -15.40
CA GLN A 107 -5.77 -0.38 -15.99
C GLN A 107 -5.04 -1.40 -16.88
N ALA A 108 -4.06 -0.94 -17.66
CA ALA A 108 -3.20 -1.81 -18.47
C ALA A 108 -2.48 -2.87 -17.63
N VAL A 109 -1.89 -2.43 -16.52
CA VAL A 109 -1.07 -3.27 -15.64
C VAL A 109 -1.96 -4.21 -14.82
N ILE A 110 -3.05 -3.68 -14.27
CA ILE A 110 -3.95 -4.37 -13.34
C ILE A 110 -4.80 -5.41 -14.08
N GLU A 111 -5.44 -5.04 -15.19
CA GLU A 111 -6.40 -5.91 -15.87
C GLU A 111 -5.72 -6.84 -16.88
N ARG A 112 -4.70 -6.34 -17.58
CA ARG A 112 -4.04 -7.09 -18.67
C ARG A 112 -2.72 -7.73 -18.24
N GLY A 113 -2.21 -7.39 -17.06
CA GLY A 113 -0.92 -7.90 -16.58
C GLY A 113 0.27 -7.36 -17.41
N GLU A 114 0.11 -6.21 -18.03
CA GLU A 114 1.18 -5.60 -18.84
C GLU A 114 2.22 -4.92 -17.95
N ARG A 115 3.48 -4.99 -18.35
CA ARG A 115 4.52 -4.10 -17.82
C ARG A 115 4.54 -2.84 -18.67
N LEU A 116 4.42 -1.70 -18.03
CA LEU A 116 4.34 -0.41 -18.70
C LEU A 116 5.52 0.48 -18.29
N HIS A 117 5.99 1.27 -19.26
CA HIS A 117 6.99 2.30 -19.06
C HIS A 117 6.50 3.58 -19.74
N ASN A 118 6.37 4.65 -18.97
CA ASN A 118 5.95 5.96 -19.41
C ASN A 118 7.03 6.99 -19.01
N PRO A 119 7.95 7.36 -19.92
CA PRO A 119 9.00 8.34 -19.64
C PRO A 119 8.51 9.79 -19.57
N TYR A 120 7.20 10.02 -19.77
CA TYR A 120 6.57 11.33 -19.74
C TYR A 120 5.28 11.25 -18.93
N ASP A 121 5.40 11.01 -17.62
CA ASP A 121 4.26 10.91 -16.71
C ASP A 121 4.15 12.18 -15.82
N PRO A 122 3.32 13.17 -16.21
CA PRO A 122 3.21 14.41 -15.44
C PRO A 122 2.42 14.17 -14.14
N ALA A 123 2.98 14.57 -13.01
CA ALA A 123 2.31 14.52 -11.71
C ALA A 123 2.44 15.85 -10.96
N THR A 124 1.36 16.26 -10.27
CA THR A 124 1.38 17.41 -9.36
C THR A 124 1.86 16.98 -7.99
N VAL A 125 2.91 17.64 -7.51
CA VAL A 125 3.50 17.48 -6.18
C VAL A 125 3.57 18.85 -5.50
N ALA A 126 3.99 18.91 -4.24
CA ALA A 126 3.88 20.10 -3.40
C ALA A 126 4.57 21.36 -3.97
N ASP A 127 5.65 21.21 -4.75
CA ASP A 127 6.40 22.30 -5.36
C ASP A 127 6.05 22.57 -6.84
N GLY A 128 5.11 21.82 -7.41
CA GLY A 128 4.60 22.06 -8.76
C GLY A 128 4.37 20.78 -9.57
N VAL A 129 4.31 20.94 -10.90
CA VAL A 129 4.19 19.80 -11.82
C VAL A 129 5.59 19.32 -12.20
N HIS A 130 5.83 18.02 -12.00
CA HIS A 130 7.05 17.33 -12.42
C HIS A 130 6.71 16.24 -13.44
N ILE A 131 7.68 15.90 -14.28
CA ILE A 131 7.58 14.81 -15.23
C ILE A 131 8.38 13.64 -14.67
N PHE A 132 7.72 12.52 -14.46
CA PHE A 132 8.32 11.29 -13.94
C PHE A 132 8.58 10.30 -15.07
N ASP A 133 9.64 9.51 -14.89
CA ASP A 133 9.97 8.38 -15.74
C ASP A 133 9.36 7.09 -15.16
N THR A 134 8.04 6.97 -15.30
CA THR A 134 7.24 6.00 -14.55
C THR A 134 7.33 4.58 -15.12
N GLN A 135 7.69 3.61 -14.29
CA GLN A 135 7.47 2.18 -14.58
C GLN A 135 6.25 1.66 -13.81
N LYS A 136 5.50 0.73 -14.39
CA LYS A 136 4.42 0.02 -13.68
C LYS A 136 4.48 -1.45 -14.03
N ILE A 137 4.53 -2.29 -13.01
CA ILE A 137 4.75 -3.73 -13.15
C ILE A 137 3.63 -4.46 -12.41
N PRO A 138 3.05 -5.54 -12.95
CA PRO A 138 2.11 -6.35 -12.19
C PRO A 138 2.85 -7.04 -11.06
N CYS A 139 2.34 -6.91 -9.84
CA CYS A 139 2.91 -7.58 -8.69
C CYS A 139 1.81 -8.27 -7.90
N MET A 140 1.93 -9.58 -7.77
CA MET A 140 0.99 -10.42 -7.06
C MET A 140 1.37 -10.53 -5.59
N ILE A 141 0.52 -10.00 -4.72
CA ILE A 141 0.63 -10.19 -3.27
C ILE A 141 -0.25 -11.39 -2.92
N LEU A 142 0.37 -12.54 -2.63
CA LEU A 142 -0.33 -13.73 -2.14
C LEU A 142 -0.71 -13.50 -0.68
N THR A 143 -1.96 -13.07 -0.45
CA THR A 143 -2.59 -13.12 0.88
C THR A 143 -3.94 -13.81 0.73
N ASP A 144 -4.35 -14.60 1.73
CA ASP A 144 -5.61 -15.37 1.74
C ASP A 144 -6.89 -14.50 1.64
N ILE A 145 -6.75 -13.16 1.64
CA ILE A 145 -7.84 -12.19 1.61
C ILE A 145 -7.84 -11.34 0.32
N PHE A 146 -6.74 -11.32 -0.44
CA PHE A 146 -6.63 -10.54 -1.67
C PHE A 146 -6.09 -11.40 -2.83
N SER A 147 -6.98 -12.17 -3.46
CA SER A 147 -6.70 -12.79 -4.74
C SER A 147 -6.62 -11.71 -5.84
N GLY A 148 -5.44 -11.09 -5.98
CA GLY A 148 -5.05 -10.33 -7.15
C GLY A 148 -4.77 -8.84 -6.97
N CYS A 149 -4.04 -8.46 -5.93
CA CYS A 149 -3.37 -7.16 -5.93
C CYS A 149 -2.40 -7.07 -7.12
N SER A 150 -2.25 -5.86 -7.64
CA SER A 150 -1.40 -5.51 -8.77
C SER A 150 -0.56 -4.31 -8.35
N ALA A 151 0.62 -4.58 -7.80
CA ALA A 151 1.47 -3.54 -7.23
C ALA A 151 2.26 -2.76 -8.30
N SER A 152 1.77 -1.58 -8.69
CA SER A 152 2.48 -0.67 -9.60
C SER A 152 3.73 -0.06 -8.95
N LEU A 153 4.90 -0.71 -9.10
CA LEU A 153 6.18 -0.12 -8.70
C LEU A 153 6.59 1.01 -9.66
N VAL A 154 6.36 2.26 -9.25
CA VAL A 154 6.95 3.45 -9.90
C VAL A 154 8.36 3.64 -9.36
N MET A 155 9.32 3.89 -10.25
CA MET A 155 10.67 4.41 -9.94
C MET A 155 10.79 5.75 -10.66
#